data_AF-A0A3D3RNZ4-F1
#
_entry.id   AF-A0A3D3RNZ4-F1
#
_cell.length_a   1.000
_cell.length_b   1.000
_cell.length_c   1.000
_cell.angle_alpha   90.00
_cell.angle_beta   90.00
_cell.angle_gamma   90.00
#
_symmetry.space_group_name_H-M   'P 1'
#
loop_
_entity.id
_entity.type
_entity.pdbx_description
1 polymer ?
#
loop_
_entity_poly.entity_id
_entity_poly.type
_entity_poly.pdbx_seq_one_letter_code
_entity_poly.pdbx_strand_id
1 'polypeptide(L)'
;MKREAKNMRNTNEFYELKINSSCNGCGACFEATSYLTEGNTGVAKIKGNGIINEAEIESLREIIELCPTSAISLEKKVLSKEWLADRIRKLESYKMNIILPNNYFHFDSNNNKYKESIPFTYEGLYKDFNSRGDAKSAIQNFVNRNFYSKRKAWIQCVLAEYQKDILLPYARYEKKEENPYYQEEKKLEIQLKECIEFIQLVKREKKFNVDFTKIHAQRYSEDFEINSFLHLIDKAGLGLQDLEGESYSLDFYCSQYADIDEYEEYVGEGMFGRSKYKKKYSVSVDQFGIIEEFQRDIVSAAYYVVLENNFERDFKNFIEDYEKELKRQLEPKIKELKEVLNTL
;
A
#
# COMPACT_ATOMS: atom_id res chain seq x y z
N MET A 1 41.67 52.47 37.54
CA MET A 1 41.26 51.07 37.79
C MET A 1 39.81 50.89 37.33
N LYS A 2 39.59 50.58 36.05
CA LYS A 2 38.27 50.31 35.48
C LYS A 2 38.00 48.80 35.61
N ARG A 3 36.84 48.46 36.18
CA ARG A 3 36.31 47.10 36.31
C ARG A 3 36.10 46.51 34.91
N GLU A 4 36.73 45.38 34.64
CA GLU A 4 36.41 44.54 33.49
C GLU A 4 35.04 43.90 33.74
N ALA A 5 34.07 44.27 32.91
CA ALA A 5 32.82 43.56 32.80
C ALA A 5 33.12 42.18 32.21
N LYS A 6 32.99 41.14 33.05
CA LYS A 6 33.11 39.75 32.67
C LYS A 6 32.02 39.46 31.63
N ASN A 7 32.43 39.31 30.38
CA ASN A 7 31.61 38.82 29.27
C ASN A 7 30.81 37.58 29.72
N MET A 8 29.50 37.72 29.88
CA MET A 8 28.57 36.59 29.86
C MET A 8 28.65 36.01 28.45
N ARG A 9 29.39 34.91 28.28
CA ARG A 9 29.34 34.12 27.05
C ARG A 9 27.97 33.43 27.01
N ASN A 10 27.12 33.86 26.08
CA ASN A 10 26.05 33.02 25.53
C ASN A 10 26.72 31.81 24.88
N THR A 11 26.89 30.71 25.60
CA THR A 11 27.24 29.43 24.96
C THR A 11 25.94 28.78 24.51
N ASN A 12 25.61 28.99 23.24
CA ASN A 12 24.55 28.29 22.50
C ASN A 12 24.92 26.81 22.29
N GLU A 13 25.38 26.11 23.32
CA GLU A 13 25.90 24.75 23.20
C GLU A 13 24.98 23.82 23.99
N PHE A 14 24.61 22.70 23.39
CA PHE A 14 23.85 21.64 24.02
C PHE A 14 24.49 20.31 23.70
N TYR A 15 24.20 19.29 24.50
CA TYR A 15 24.67 17.94 24.23
C TYR A 15 23.52 17.08 23.76
N GLU A 16 23.75 16.34 22.68
CA GLU A 16 22.81 15.36 22.15
C GLU A 16 23.36 13.96 22.42
N LEU A 17 22.56 13.14 23.08
CA LEU A 17 22.82 11.72 23.27
C LEU A 17 22.65 10.99 21.94
N LYS A 18 23.58 10.09 21.62
CA LYS A 18 23.52 9.22 20.44
C LYS A 18 23.73 7.77 20.85
N ILE A 19 23.09 6.87 20.11
CA ILE A 19 23.31 5.42 20.21
C ILE A 19 23.63 4.90 18.81
N ASN A 20 24.79 4.26 18.66
CA ASN A 20 25.21 3.67 17.40
C ASN A 20 24.90 2.16 17.32
N SER A 21 25.17 1.56 16.17
CA SER A 21 24.87 0.14 15.87
C SER A 21 25.69 -0.88 16.67
N SER A 22 26.67 -0.45 17.46
CA SER A 22 27.48 -1.33 18.32
C SER A 22 26.78 -1.68 19.64
N CYS A 23 25.56 -1.19 19.88
CA CYS A 23 24.78 -1.54 21.06
C CYS A 23 24.42 -3.03 21.05
N ASN A 24 24.87 -3.76 22.07
CA ASN A 24 24.63 -5.20 22.21
C ASN A 24 23.53 -5.55 23.23
N GLY A 25 22.82 -4.55 23.77
CA GLY A 25 21.71 -4.77 24.71
C GLY A 25 22.12 -5.27 26.11
N CYS A 26 23.32 -4.97 26.60
CA CYS A 26 23.78 -5.43 27.92
C CYS A 26 23.00 -4.90 29.14
N GLY A 27 22.10 -3.92 28.97
CA GLY A 27 21.19 -3.43 30.01
C GLY A 27 21.78 -2.46 31.05
N ALA A 28 23.10 -2.32 31.15
CA ALA A 28 23.77 -1.54 32.20
C ALA A 28 23.37 -0.05 32.26
N CYS A 29 22.85 0.51 31.16
CA CYS A 29 22.53 1.93 31.05
C CYS A 29 21.07 2.28 31.45
N PHE A 30 20.16 1.31 31.57
CA PHE A 30 18.73 1.60 31.73
C PHE A 30 18.35 2.11 33.12
N GLU A 31 18.99 1.62 34.17
CA GLU A 31 18.67 2.05 35.54
C GLU A 31 19.34 3.36 35.93
N ALA A 32 20.40 3.75 35.20
CA ALA A 32 21.23 4.89 35.56
C ALA A 32 20.71 6.22 34.98
N THR A 33 19.80 6.21 34.00
CA THR A 33 19.30 7.45 33.38
C THR A 33 17.85 7.37 32.91
N SER A 34 17.13 8.49 33.06
CA SER A 34 15.81 8.67 32.47
C SER A 34 15.84 8.91 30.95
N TYR A 35 17.01 9.08 30.34
CA TYR A 35 17.17 9.38 28.92
C TYR A 35 17.24 8.14 28.02
N LEU A 36 17.32 6.94 28.60
CA LEU A 36 17.42 5.68 27.86
C LEU A 36 16.25 4.76 28.22
N THR A 37 15.81 3.98 27.25
CA THR A 37 14.80 2.94 27.43
C THR A 37 15.18 1.72 26.61
N GLU A 38 14.73 0.55 27.04
CA GLU A 38 14.89 -0.67 26.26
C GLU A 38 13.97 -0.63 25.03
N GLY A 39 14.55 -0.91 23.86
CA GLY A 39 13.80 -1.08 22.62
C GLY A 39 13.32 -2.52 22.45
N ASN A 40 12.43 -2.73 21.47
CA ASN A 40 11.74 -4.00 21.25
C ASN A 40 12.67 -5.20 20.90
N THR A 41 13.94 -4.93 20.60
CA THR A 41 14.97 -5.94 20.29
C THR A 41 16.00 -6.09 21.41
N GLY A 42 15.75 -5.51 22.60
CA GLY A 42 16.67 -5.49 23.74
C GLY A 42 17.80 -4.47 23.66
N VAL A 43 17.92 -3.74 22.54
CA VAL A 43 18.93 -2.67 22.39
C VAL A 43 18.44 -1.37 22.99
N ALA A 44 19.37 -0.54 23.46
CA ALA A 44 19.02 0.76 24.01
C ALA A 44 18.46 1.72 22.95
N LYS A 45 17.42 2.46 23.32
CA LYS A 45 16.87 3.58 22.55
C LYS A 45 16.86 4.84 23.40
N ILE A 46 17.04 5.98 22.74
CA ILE A 46 16.92 7.29 23.38
C ILE A 46 15.45 7.55 23.68
N LYS A 47 15.16 7.93 24.92
CA LYS A 47 13.84 8.38 25.36
C LYS A 47 13.74 9.89 25.15
N GLY A 48 12.74 10.33 24.40
CA GLY A 48 12.62 11.74 24.01
C GLY A 48 13.56 12.11 22.85
N ASN A 49 14.08 13.33 22.86
CA ASN A 49 14.87 13.90 21.75
C ASN A 49 16.39 13.76 21.93
N GLY A 50 16.85 13.15 23.03
CA GLY A 50 18.26 12.98 23.34
C GLY A 50 18.98 14.26 23.74
N ILE A 51 18.30 15.39 23.90
CA ILE A 51 18.91 16.64 24.34
C ILE A 51 19.12 16.58 25.86
N ILE A 52 20.36 16.83 26.26
CA ILE A 52 20.80 16.73 27.65
C ILE A 52 20.89 18.12 28.27
N ASN A 53 20.31 18.26 29.46
CA ASN A 53 20.46 19.45 30.29
C ASN A 53 21.91 19.56 30.78
N GLU A 54 22.47 20.76 30.81
CA GLU A 54 23.86 20.97 31.21
C GLU A 54 24.18 20.43 32.61
N ALA A 55 23.20 20.49 33.53
CA ALA A 55 23.30 19.94 34.88
C ALA A 55 23.41 18.40 34.92
N GLU A 56 23.00 17.70 33.86
CA GLU A 56 22.90 16.24 33.80
C GLU A 56 24.04 15.60 32.99
N ILE A 57 24.88 16.41 32.33
CA ILE A 57 25.99 15.93 31.47
C ILE A 57 26.94 15.02 32.23
N GLU A 58 27.36 15.40 33.44
CA GLU A 58 28.38 14.64 34.18
C GLU A 58 27.84 13.26 34.59
N SER A 59 26.60 13.20 35.07
CA SER A 59 25.92 11.94 35.37
C SER A 59 25.81 11.04 34.13
N LEU A 60 25.58 11.61 32.95
CA LEU A 60 25.53 10.85 31.69
C LEU A 60 26.90 10.37 31.20
N ARG A 61 28.00 11.07 31.54
CA ARG A 61 29.36 10.60 31.23
C ARG A 61 29.69 9.30 31.95
N GLU A 62 29.30 9.19 33.22
CA GLU A 62 29.46 7.95 33.99
C GLU A 62 28.74 6.78 33.31
N ILE A 63 27.55 7.03 32.75
CA ILE A 63 26.75 6.01 32.05
C ILE A 63 27.36 5.61 30.71
N ILE A 64 27.98 6.56 30.01
CA ILE A 64 28.71 6.30 28.77
C ILE A 64 29.90 5.39 29.03
N GLU A 65 30.61 5.60 30.14
CA GLU A 65 31.73 4.75 30.56
C GLU A 65 31.29 3.34 30.95
N LEU A 66 30.06 3.18 31.48
CA LEU A 66 29.48 1.86 31.75
C LEU A 66 29.15 1.05 30.49
N CYS A 67 29.13 1.67 29.30
CA CYS A 67 28.81 0.98 28.06
C CYS A 67 30.02 0.17 27.54
N PRO A 68 29.99 -1.18 27.61
CA PRO A 68 31.15 -2.00 27.26
C PRO A 68 31.51 -1.96 25.77
N THR A 69 30.59 -1.51 24.91
CA THR A 69 30.80 -1.39 23.46
C THR A 69 30.95 0.04 22.97
N SER A 70 30.99 1.02 23.89
CA SER A 70 31.04 2.45 23.54
C SER A 70 29.95 2.87 22.55
N ALA A 71 28.77 2.25 22.67
CA ALA A 71 27.64 2.51 21.78
C ALA A 71 26.94 3.84 22.08
N ILE A 72 27.10 4.36 23.31
CA ILE A 72 26.47 5.60 23.79
C ILE A 72 27.50 6.74 23.69
N SER A 73 27.12 7.89 23.16
CA SER A 73 27.97 9.07 23.11
C SER A 73 27.19 10.36 23.33
N LEU A 74 27.88 11.40 23.80
CA LEU A 74 27.37 12.77 23.82
C LEU A 74 28.06 13.59 22.74
N GLU A 75 27.29 14.04 21.77
CA GLU A 75 27.76 14.99 20.79
C GLU A 75 27.46 16.41 21.25
N LYS A 76 28.51 17.21 21.42
CA LYS A 76 28.33 18.65 21.62
C LYS A 76 27.81 19.25 20.32
N LYS A 77 26.61 19.80 20.37
CA LYS A 77 25.97 20.53 19.29
C LYS A 77 25.93 22.00 19.63
N VAL A 78 26.04 22.84 18.61
CA VAL A 78 25.81 24.27 18.73
C VAL A 78 24.36 24.53 18.30
N LEU A 79 23.53 25.06 19.21
CA LEU A 79 22.23 25.63 18.91
C LEU A 79 22.45 26.82 17.98
N SER A 80 22.40 26.56 16.70
CA SER A 80 22.64 27.57 15.69
C SER A 80 21.29 27.98 15.07
N LYS A 81 21.17 29.27 14.77
CA LYS A 81 20.01 29.81 14.05
C LYS A 81 19.80 29.07 12.72
N GLU A 82 20.90 28.62 12.12
CA GLU A 82 20.92 27.83 10.89
C GLU A 82 20.27 26.45 11.05
N TRP A 83 20.36 25.81 12.22
CA TRP A 83 19.69 24.53 12.48
C TRP A 83 18.17 24.67 12.44
N LEU A 84 17.63 25.67 13.15
CA LEU A 84 16.17 25.92 13.14
C LEU A 84 15.73 26.37 11.74
N ALA A 85 16.54 27.19 11.06
CA ALA A 85 16.27 27.60 9.69
C ALA A 85 16.28 26.42 8.69
N ASP A 86 17.11 25.40 8.88
CA ASP A 86 17.11 24.18 8.06
C ASP A 86 15.84 23.34 8.28
N ARG A 87 15.40 23.18 9.54
CA ARG A 87 14.16 22.47 9.86
C ARG A 87 12.91 23.18 9.37
N ILE A 88 12.86 24.50 9.51
CA ILE A 88 11.79 25.33 8.92
C ILE A 88 11.77 25.13 7.39
N ARG A 89 12.93 25.19 6.73
CA ARG A 89 13.02 24.96 5.27
C ARG A 89 12.51 23.57 4.87
N LYS A 90 12.80 22.53 5.65
CA LYS A 90 12.29 21.17 5.40
C LYS A 90 10.78 21.08 5.52
N LEU A 91 10.18 21.74 6.52
CA LEU A 91 8.73 21.84 6.68
C LEU A 91 8.08 22.62 5.52
N GLU A 92 8.73 23.69 5.04
CA GLU A 92 8.26 24.47 3.88
C GLU A 92 8.33 23.68 2.56
N SER A 93 9.42 22.94 2.36
CA SER A 93 9.61 22.10 1.18
C SER A 93 8.91 20.75 1.29
N TYR A 94 8.08 20.53 2.32
CA TYR A 94 7.42 19.27 2.55
C TYR A 94 6.62 18.85 1.32
N LYS A 95 6.84 17.61 0.92
CA LYS A 95 6.07 16.90 -0.09
C LYS A 95 5.70 15.56 0.49
N MET A 96 4.44 15.20 0.35
CA MET A 96 3.97 13.93 0.83
C MET A 96 4.61 12.82 0.00
N ASN A 97 5.12 11.79 0.66
CA ASN A 97 5.76 10.67 -0.02
C ASN A 97 5.07 9.35 0.36
N ILE A 98 3.90 9.13 -0.23
CA ILE A 98 3.20 7.86 -0.13
C ILE A 98 3.77 6.93 -1.21
N ILE A 99 4.52 5.92 -0.77
CA ILE A 99 5.04 4.88 -1.66
C ILE A 99 3.87 3.99 -2.08
N LEU A 100 3.61 4.00 -3.38
CA LEU A 100 2.69 3.06 -4.01
C LEU A 100 3.49 1.80 -4.41
N PRO A 101 2.94 0.59 -4.22
CA PRO A 101 3.47 -0.60 -4.83
C PRO A 101 3.78 -0.38 -6.32
N ASN A 102 4.94 -0.86 -6.78
CA ASN A 102 5.29 -0.86 -8.20
C ASN A 102 4.18 -1.56 -9.01
N ASN A 103 3.85 -1.04 -10.19
CA ASN A 103 2.77 -1.54 -11.06
C ASN A 103 1.36 -1.43 -10.47
N TYR A 104 1.12 -0.40 -9.66
CA TYR A 104 -0.13 -0.14 -8.92
C TYR A 104 -1.43 -0.31 -9.71
N PHE A 105 -1.41 0.02 -11.00
CA PHE A 105 -2.59 -0.03 -11.88
C PHE A 105 -2.52 -1.16 -12.91
N HIS A 106 -1.43 -1.94 -12.95
CA HIS A 106 -1.23 -2.90 -14.03
C HIS A 106 -1.68 -4.30 -13.62
N PHE A 107 -2.67 -4.79 -14.35
CA PHE A 107 -3.06 -6.19 -14.31
C PHE A 107 -2.26 -6.86 -15.42
N ASP A 108 -1.11 -7.42 -15.06
CA ASP A 108 -0.45 -8.32 -15.99
C ASP A 108 -1.36 -9.53 -16.17
N SER A 109 -1.85 -9.75 -17.39
CA SER A 109 -2.72 -10.87 -17.73
C SER A 109 -2.00 -12.22 -17.64
N ASN A 110 -0.69 -12.23 -17.39
CA ASN A 110 0.12 -13.38 -17.01
C ASN A 110 0.43 -13.44 -15.50
N ASN A 111 0.00 -12.45 -14.72
CA ASN A 111 0.18 -12.45 -13.27
C ASN A 111 -0.72 -13.51 -12.63
N ASN A 112 -0.08 -14.55 -12.09
CA ASN A 112 -0.77 -15.68 -11.47
C ASN A 112 -1.67 -15.27 -10.30
N LYS A 113 -1.36 -14.18 -9.59
CA LYS A 113 -2.10 -13.78 -8.39
C LYS A 113 -3.60 -13.60 -8.64
N TYR A 114 -3.99 -12.87 -9.69
CA TYR A 114 -5.40 -12.60 -9.98
C TYR A 114 -6.08 -13.75 -10.74
N LYS A 115 -5.30 -14.67 -11.33
CA LYS A 115 -5.82 -15.89 -11.93
C LYS A 115 -6.23 -16.90 -10.85
N GLU A 116 -5.47 -16.97 -9.75
CA GLU A 116 -5.75 -17.84 -8.60
C GLU A 116 -7.11 -17.52 -7.94
N SER A 117 -7.58 -16.28 -8.06
CA SER A 117 -8.90 -15.80 -7.62
C SER A 117 -10.08 -16.43 -8.37
N ILE A 118 -9.81 -17.13 -9.47
CA ILE A 118 -10.80 -17.73 -10.35
C ILE A 118 -10.66 -19.27 -10.26
N PRO A 119 -11.19 -19.90 -9.19
CA PRO A 119 -11.07 -21.34 -9.00
C PRO A 119 -11.91 -22.12 -10.02
N PHE A 120 -11.31 -23.15 -10.59
CA PHE A 120 -11.97 -24.12 -11.45
C PHE A 120 -11.79 -25.53 -10.92
N THR A 121 -12.80 -26.37 -11.17
CA THR A 121 -12.74 -27.81 -10.92
C THR A 121 -12.71 -28.53 -12.26
N TYR A 122 -11.81 -29.49 -12.40
CA TYR A 122 -11.72 -30.34 -13.58
C TYR A 122 -12.83 -31.39 -13.54
N GLU A 123 -13.94 -31.15 -14.23
CA GLU A 123 -15.05 -32.10 -14.32
C GLU A 123 -14.96 -33.02 -15.55
N GLY A 124 -14.16 -32.65 -16.57
CA GLY A 124 -14.16 -33.31 -17.88
C GLY A 124 -15.48 -33.15 -18.65
N LEU A 125 -15.43 -33.20 -19.98
CA LEU A 125 -16.58 -33.63 -20.78
C LEU A 125 -16.06 -34.69 -21.76
N TYR A 126 -16.30 -35.94 -21.43
CA TYR A 126 -16.02 -37.08 -22.28
C TYR A 126 -17.27 -37.94 -22.39
N LYS A 127 -17.93 -37.88 -23.55
CA LYS A 127 -19.20 -38.55 -23.78
C LYS A 127 -19.48 -38.80 -25.25
N ASP A 128 -20.08 -39.94 -25.54
CA ASP A 128 -20.57 -40.30 -26.87
C ASP A 128 -22.03 -39.87 -27.10
N PHE A 129 -22.31 -39.43 -28.32
CA PHE A 129 -23.62 -38.99 -28.77
C PHE A 129 -24.06 -39.73 -30.04
N ASN A 130 -25.37 -39.79 -30.25
CA ASN A 130 -25.97 -40.42 -31.43
C ASN A 130 -26.13 -39.45 -32.61
N SER A 131 -25.90 -38.16 -32.41
CA SER A 131 -25.94 -37.14 -33.46
C SER A 131 -24.89 -36.06 -33.21
N ARG A 132 -24.39 -35.44 -34.30
CA ARG A 132 -23.46 -34.32 -34.23
C ARG A 132 -24.08 -33.09 -33.57
N GLY A 133 -25.39 -32.91 -33.74
CA GLY A 133 -26.15 -31.83 -33.11
C GLY A 133 -26.12 -31.95 -31.58
N ASP A 134 -26.42 -33.14 -31.05
CA ASP A 134 -26.38 -33.40 -29.61
C ASP A 134 -24.98 -33.17 -29.03
N ALA A 135 -23.94 -33.62 -29.74
CA ALA A 135 -22.55 -33.40 -29.36
C ALA A 135 -22.21 -31.90 -29.29
N LYS A 136 -22.57 -31.11 -30.33
CA LYS A 136 -22.35 -29.65 -30.34
C LYS A 136 -23.11 -28.96 -29.20
N SER A 137 -24.36 -29.33 -28.98
CA SER A 137 -25.16 -28.77 -27.87
C SER A 137 -24.58 -29.12 -26.50
N ALA A 138 -24.02 -30.33 -26.33
CA ALA A 138 -23.36 -30.71 -25.09
C ALA A 138 -22.12 -29.86 -24.79
N ILE A 139 -21.28 -29.61 -25.80
CA ILE A 139 -20.11 -28.72 -25.69
C ILE A 139 -20.56 -27.30 -25.31
N GLN A 140 -21.49 -26.73 -26.07
CA GLN A 140 -21.97 -25.37 -25.82
C GLN A 140 -22.55 -25.22 -24.41
N ASN A 141 -23.35 -26.19 -23.96
CA ASN A 141 -23.91 -26.19 -22.61
C ASN A 141 -22.82 -26.30 -21.53
N PHE A 142 -21.83 -27.17 -21.74
CA PHE A 142 -20.71 -27.34 -20.83
C PHE A 142 -19.89 -26.06 -20.71
N VAL A 143 -19.44 -25.49 -21.83
CA VAL A 143 -18.64 -24.26 -21.87
C VAL A 143 -19.43 -23.09 -21.30
N ASN A 144 -20.70 -22.95 -21.68
CA ASN A 144 -21.53 -21.86 -21.20
C ASN A 144 -21.74 -21.90 -19.68
N ARG A 145 -22.11 -23.07 -19.15
CA ARG A 145 -22.40 -23.25 -17.72
C ARG A 145 -21.16 -23.06 -16.86
N ASN A 146 -20.01 -23.54 -17.31
CA ASN A 146 -18.80 -23.55 -16.49
C ASN A 146 -17.97 -22.26 -16.59
N PHE A 147 -18.01 -21.58 -17.74
CA PHE A 147 -17.15 -20.44 -18.05
C PHE A 147 -17.95 -19.22 -18.50
N TYR A 148 -18.55 -19.26 -19.69
CA TYR A 148 -19.06 -18.08 -20.39
C TYR A 148 -20.13 -17.28 -19.62
N SER A 149 -21.06 -17.98 -18.96
CA SER A 149 -22.12 -17.35 -18.17
C SER A 149 -21.62 -16.73 -16.86
N LYS A 150 -20.42 -17.09 -16.40
CA LYS A 150 -19.83 -16.61 -15.15
C LYS A 150 -18.89 -15.43 -15.33
N ARG A 151 -18.65 -14.96 -16.57
CA ARG A 151 -17.68 -13.88 -16.87
C ARG A 151 -17.82 -12.67 -15.96
N LYS A 152 -19.04 -12.15 -15.81
CA LYS A 152 -19.30 -10.98 -14.95
C LYS A 152 -18.89 -11.22 -13.49
N ALA A 153 -19.29 -12.36 -12.94
CA ALA A 153 -19.01 -12.70 -11.55
C ALA A 153 -17.51 -12.83 -11.31
N TRP A 154 -16.77 -13.39 -12.27
CA TRP A 154 -15.32 -13.50 -12.16
C TRP A 154 -14.60 -12.16 -12.34
N ILE A 155 -15.07 -11.29 -13.23
CA ILE A 155 -14.58 -9.89 -13.30
C ILE A 155 -14.77 -9.22 -11.94
N GLN A 156 -15.95 -9.37 -11.32
CA GLN A 156 -16.22 -8.81 -9.99
C GLN A 156 -15.28 -9.35 -8.91
N CYS A 157 -14.93 -10.65 -8.94
CA CYS A 157 -13.99 -11.24 -7.99
C CYS A 157 -12.59 -10.63 -8.14
N VAL A 158 -12.08 -10.52 -9.37
CA VAL A 158 -10.78 -9.90 -9.65
C VAL A 158 -10.77 -8.43 -9.20
N LEU A 159 -11.83 -7.67 -9.49
CA LEU A 159 -11.94 -6.28 -9.04
C LEU A 159 -12.02 -6.16 -7.52
N ALA A 160 -12.68 -7.09 -6.82
CA ALA A 160 -12.77 -7.09 -5.37
C ALA A 160 -11.41 -7.34 -4.71
N GLU A 161 -10.61 -8.26 -5.26
CA GLU A 161 -9.25 -8.49 -4.77
C GLU A 161 -8.33 -7.30 -5.03
N TYR A 162 -8.40 -6.72 -6.23
CA TYR A 162 -7.69 -5.47 -6.52
C TYR A 162 -8.10 -4.35 -5.56
N GLN A 163 -9.39 -4.19 -5.31
CA GLN A 163 -9.92 -3.21 -4.37
C GLN A 163 -9.36 -3.43 -2.96
N LYS A 164 -9.34 -4.67 -2.49
CA LYS A 164 -8.83 -5.01 -1.17
C LYS A 164 -7.33 -4.74 -1.04
N ASP A 165 -6.55 -5.18 -2.01
CA ASP A 165 -5.09 -5.22 -1.88
C ASP A 165 -4.43 -3.90 -2.24
N ILE A 166 -5.03 -3.15 -3.16
CA ILE A 166 -4.46 -1.90 -3.69
C ILE A 166 -5.23 -0.69 -3.18
N LEU A 167 -6.57 -0.74 -3.13
CA LEU A 167 -7.36 0.48 -2.90
C LEU A 167 -7.64 0.75 -1.43
N LEU A 168 -8.10 -0.26 -0.68
CA LEU A 168 -8.51 -0.10 0.71
C LEU A 168 -7.43 0.48 1.64
N PRO A 169 -6.13 0.13 1.53
CA PRO A 169 -5.09 0.70 2.39
C PRO A 169 -4.97 2.23 2.27
N TYR A 170 -5.40 2.78 1.14
CA TYR A 170 -5.31 4.20 0.83
C TYR A 170 -6.67 4.88 0.74
N ALA A 171 -7.79 4.15 0.67
CA ALA A 171 -9.12 4.73 0.46
C ALA A 171 -9.58 5.63 1.63
N ARG A 172 -9.00 5.47 2.82
CA ARG A 172 -9.37 6.27 4.01
C ARG A 172 -8.20 6.51 4.94
N TYR A 173 -8.29 7.62 5.66
CA TYR A 173 -7.46 7.87 6.83
C TYR A 173 -7.90 6.95 7.98
N GLU A 174 -6.94 6.29 8.60
CA GLU A 174 -7.12 5.58 9.86
C GLU A 174 -5.99 5.96 10.81
N LYS A 175 -6.33 6.19 12.08
CA LYS A 175 -5.35 6.48 13.13
C LYS A 175 -4.63 5.22 13.60
N LYS A 176 -3.85 4.60 12.71
CA LYS A 176 -3.11 3.36 12.91
C LYS A 176 -1.73 3.44 12.27
N GLU A 177 -0.74 2.78 12.85
CA GLU A 177 0.66 2.85 12.44
C GLU A 177 0.89 2.39 10.99
N GLU A 178 0.04 1.50 10.47
CA GLU A 178 0.14 0.99 9.10
C GLU A 178 -0.46 1.93 8.05
N ASN A 179 -1.24 2.94 8.45
CA ASN A 179 -1.91 3.85 7.52
C ASN A 179 -0.94 4.92 7.00
N PRO A 180 -0.77 5.07 5.68
CA PRO A 180 0.23 5.97 5.11
C PRO A 180 -0.02 7.45 5.47
N TYR A 181 -1.29 7.87 5.54
CA TYR A 181 -1.62 9.25 5.92
C TYR A 181 -1.26 9.55 7.38
N TYR A 182 -1.56 8.61 8.28
CA TYR A 182 -1.20 8.74 9.69
C TYR A 182 0.32 8.80 9.91
N GLN A 183 1.08 8.01 9.16
CA GLN A 183 2.54 8.05 9.19
C GLN A 183 3.08 9.42 8.76
N GLU A 184 2.51 10.03 7.72
CA GLU A 184 2.89 11.37 7.25
C GLU A 184 2.56 12.45 8.29
N GLU A 185 1.37 12.40 8.91
CA GLU A 185 1.03 13.29 10.03
C GLU A 185 2.08 13.15 11.15
N LYS A 186 2.37 11.93 11.59
CA LYS A 186 3.35 11.67 12.66
C LYS A 186 4.73 12.22 12.36
N LYS A 187 5.22 12.05 11.13
CA LYS A 187 6.51 12.60 10.70
C LYS A 187 6.55 14.12 10.87
N LEU A 188 5.48 14.81 10.49
CA LEU A 188 5.38 16.26 10.64
C LEU A 188 5.23 16.69 12.10
N GLU A 189 4.41 15.99 12.90
CA GLU A 189 4.28 16.25 14.34
C GLU A 189 5.64 16.16 15.07
N ILE A 190 6.46 15.16 14.69
CA ILE A 190 7.82 14.99 15.22
C ILE A 190 8.70 16.19 14.83
N GLN A 191 8.71 16.60 13.57
CA GLN A 191 9.53 17.75 13.12
C GLN A 191 9.12 19.07 13.81
N LEU A 192 7.82 19.30 14.00
CA LEU A 192 7.33 20.46 14.75
C LEU A 192 7.76 20.41 16.22
N LYS A 193 7.70 19.22 16.83
CA LYS A 193 8.14 19.00 18.21
C LYS A 193 9.62 19.29 18.38
N GLU A 194 10.46 18.80 17.47
CA GLU A 194 11.91 19.11 17.45
C GLU A 194 12.17 20.62 17.41
N CYS A 195 11.39 21.37 16.61
CA CYS A 195 11.52 22.82 16.52
C CYS A 195 11.13 23.54 17.83
N ILE A 196 10.03 23.12 18.48
CA ILE A 196 9.59 23.71 19.75
C ILE A 196 10.61 23.43 20.85
N GLU A 197 11.07 22.18 20.95
CA GLU A 197 12.06 21.80 21.96
C GLU A 197 13.35 22.60 21.79
N PHE A 198 13.82 22.79 20.55
CA PHE A 198 14.93 23.71 20.26
C PHE A 198 14.66 25.13 20.76
N ILE A 199 13.50 25.69 20.45
CA ILE A 199 13.15 27.06 20.85
C ILE A 199 13.07 27.18 22.36
N GLN A 200 12.53 26.19 23.07
CA GLN A 200 12.43 26.20 24.53
C GLN A 200 13.81 26.14 25.22
N LEU A 201 14.82 25.54 24.58
CA LEU A 201 16.19 25.55 25.10
C LEU A 201 16.83 26.93 24.99
N VAL A 202 16.60 27.64 23.88
CA VAL A 202 17.19 28.97 23.62
C VAL A 202 16.39 30.11 24.25
N LYS A 203 15.06 29.97 24.31
CA LYS A 203 14.08 30.93 24.84
C LYS A 203 13.07 30.23 25.75
N ARG A 204 13.47 29.97 26.99
CA ARG A 204 12.68 29.23 27.99
C ARG A 204 11.30 29.86 28.27
N GLU A 205 11.16 31.16 28.07
CA GLU A 205 9.92 31.92 28.27
C GLU A 205 8.93 31.80 27.09
N LYS A 206 9.38 31.42 25.89
CA LYS A 206 8.50 31.27 24.74
C LYS A 206 7.60 30.04 24.92
N LYS A 207 6.30 30.30 25.03
CA LYS A 207 5.27 29.26 25.07
C LYS A 207 4.62 29.10 23.71
N PHE A 208 4.34 27.86 23.35
CA PHE A 208 3.52 27.47 22.20
C PHE A 208 2.18 26.94 22.68
N ASN A 209 1.18 26.98 21.81
CA ASN A 209 -0.10 26.32 22.07
C ASN A 209 0.12 24.80 22.28
N VAL A 210 -0.65 24.19 23.18
CA VAL A 210 -0.60 22.74 23.48
C VAL A 210 -0.84 21.88 22.24
N ASP A 211 -1.55 22.41 21.25
CA ASP A 211 -1.85 21.71 19.99
C ASP A 211 -0.93 22.15 18.83
N PHE A 212 0.15 22.90 19.11
CA PHE A 212 1.04 23.38 18.07
C PHE A 212 1.70 22.24 17.28
N THR A 213 2.09 21.15 17.94
CA THR A 213 2.67 20.00 17.26
C THR A 213 1.63 19.12 16.59
N LYS A 214 0.35 19.23 16.99
CA LYS A 214 -0.70 18.36 16.47
C LYS A 214 -1.02 18.74 15.04
N ILE A 215 -1.06 17.73 14.18
CA ILE A 215 -1.57 17.83 12.82
C ILE A 215 -2.71 16.85 12.71
N HIS A 216 -3.82 17.32 12.18
CA HIS A 216 -4.92 16.44 11.86
C HIS A 216 -5.59 16.93 10.60
N ALA A 217 -5.15 16.42 9.46
CA ALA A 217 -5.82 16.64 8.20
C ALA A 217 -7.10 15.78 8.18
N GLN A 218 -8.06 16.13 9.04
CA GLN A 218 -9.39 15.54 8.99
C GLN A 218 -10.01 15.94 7.66
N ARG A 219 -10.41 14.93 6.90
CA ARG A 219 -10.98 15.10 5.57
C ARG A 219 -12.35 15.76 5.69
N TYR A 220 -12.64 16.75 4.84
CA TYR A 220 -13.99 17.01 4.31
C TYR A 220 -14.31 15.82 3.38
N SER A 221 -14.74 14.68 3.92
CA SER A 221 -14.87 13.41 3.17
C SER A 221 -16.30 12.98 2.86
N GLU A 222 -17.30 13.82 3.06
CA GLU A 222 -18.67 13.29 3.02
C GLU A 222 -19.12 12.89 1.59
N ASP A 223 -18.64 13.53 0.52
CA ASP A 223 -19.36 13.38 -0.75
C ASP A 223 -18.61 12.80 -1.97
N PHE A 224 -17.29 13.00 -2.14
CA PHE A 224 -16.77 12.90 -3.51
C PHE A 224 -16.28 11.51 -3.98
N GLU A 225 -15.62 10.67 -3.16
CA GLU A 225 -14.77 9.61 -3.76
C GLU A 225 -14.75 8.24 -3.08
N ILE A 226 -15.34 8.09 -1.90
CA ILE A 226 -15.56 6.75 -1.35
C ILE A 226 -16.47 5.95 -2.30
N ASN A 227 -17.41 6.60 -2.98
CA ASN A 227 -18.29 5.97 -3.95
C ASN A 227 -17.53 5.43 -5.18
N SER A 228 -16.68 6.22 -5.85
CA SER A 228 -15.99 5.75 -7.07
C SER A 228 -15.04 4.57 -6.80
N PHE A 229 -14.38 4.58 -5.64
CA PHE A 229 -13.44 3.55 -5.20
C PHE A 229 -14.17 2.30 -4.68
N LEU A 230 -15.24 2.48 -3.91
CA LEU A 230 -16.00 1.35 -3.35
C LEU A 230 -16.94 0.69 -4.36
N HIS A 231 -17.39 1.42 -5.39
CA HIS A 231 -18.28 0.93 -6.44
C HIS A 231 -17.53 0.41 -7.68
N LEU A 232 -16.21 0.17 -7.59
CA LEU A 232 -15.44 -0.39 -8.70
C LEU A 232 -16.04 -1.72 -9.20
N ILE A 233 -16.47 -2.57 -8.25
CA ILE A 233 -17.10 -3.87 -8.53
C ILE A 233 -18.40 -3.70 -9.33
N ASP A 234 -19.16 -2.64 -9.07
CA ASP A 234 -20.42 -2.35 -9.76
C ASP A 234 -20.20 -2.03 -11.25
N LYS A 235 -18.97 -1.62 -11.61
CA LYS A 235 -18.55 -1.32 -12.99
C LYS A 235 -18.07 -2.53 -13.79
N ALA A 236 -18.19 -3.75 -13.27
CA ALA A 236 -17.84 -4.98 -14.00
C ALA A 236 -18.57 -5.13 -15.35
N GLY A 237 -19.68 -4.41 -15.56
CA GLY A 237 -20.34 -4.32 -16.86
C GLY A 237 -19.45 -3.74 -17.97
N LEU A 238 -18.53 -2.83 -17.66
CA LEU A 238 -17.57 -2.29 -18.65
C LEU A 238 -16.59 -3.38 -19.11
N GLY A 239 -16.16 -4.26 -18.20
CA GLY A 239 -15.31 -5.39 -18.57
C GLY A 239 -16.04 -6.41 -19.45
N LEU A 240 -17.36 -6.55 -19.31
CA LEU A 240 -18.12 -7.38 -20.26
C LEU A 240 -18.17 -6.78 -21.66
N GLN A 241 -18.23 -5.44 -21.77
CA GLN A 241 -18.22 -4.75 -23.06
C GLN A 241 -16.89 -4.99 -23.80
N ASP A 242 -15.77 -5.05 -23.07
CA ASP A 242 -14.47 -5.43 -23.61
C ASP A 242 -14.46 -6.87 -24.19
N LEU A 243 -15.35 -7.74 -23.69
CA LEU A 243 -15.49 -9.14 -24.09
C LEU A 243 -16.66 -9.38 -25.08
N GLU A 244 -17.03 -8.39 -25.88
CA GLU A 244 -18.11 -8.49 -26.89
C GLU A 244 -17.63 -8.99 -28.27
N GLY A 245 -16.31 -8.99 -28.53
CA GLY A 245 -15.74 -9.41 -29.81
C GLY A 245 -15.92 -10.90 -30.14
N GLU A 246 -15.82 -11.26 -31.43
CA GLU A 246 -15.94 -12.67 -31.89
C GLU A 246 -14.97 -13.61 -31.19
N SER A 247 -13.72 -13.15 -30.94
CA SER A 247 -12.68 -13.88 -30.20
C SER A 247 -13.01 -14.13 -28.73
N TYR A 248 -14.09 -13.56 -28.20
CA TYR A 248 -14.56 -13.79 -26.83
C TYR A 248 -15.93 -14.47 -26.82
N SER A 249 -16.45 -14.89 -27.96
CA SER A 249 -17.77 -15.50 -28.10
C SER A 249 -17.80 -16.93 -27.55
N LEU A 250 -18.99 -17.40 -27.17
CA LEU A 250 -19.17 -18.80 -26.75
C LEU A 250 -18.72 -19.77 -27.85
N ASP A 251 -19.01 -19.45 -29.10
CA ASP A 251 -18.63 -20.28 -30.25
C ASP A 251 -17.11 -20.30 -30.45
N PHE A 252 -16.42 -19.19 -30.22
CA PHE A 252 -14.95 -19.16 -30.21
C PHE A 252 -14.38 -20.14 -29.19
N TYR A 253 -14.76 -20.05 -27.92
CA TYR A 253 -14.27 -21.00 -26.92
C TYR A 253 -14.62 -22.45 -27.25
N CYS A 254 -15.84 -22.71 -27.76
CA CYS A 254 -16.23 -24.05 -28.16
C CYS A 254 -15.40 -24.58 -29.35
N SER A 255 -15.06 -23.73 -30.32
CA SER A 255 -14.34 -24.14 -31.52
C SER A 255 -12.83 -24.26 -31.33
N GLN A 256 -12.25 -23.50 -30.39
CA GLN A 256 -10.82 -23.56 -30.11
C GLN A 256 -10.45 -24.68 -29.13
N TYR A 257 -11.34 -25.02 -28.19
CA TYR A 257 -11.02 -25.88 -27.06
C TYR A 257 -11.89 -27.13 -26.97
N ALA A 258 -12.67 -27.46 -28.00
CA ALA A 258 -13.43 -28.70 -28.02
C ALA A 258 -13.46 -29.34 -29.41
N ASP A 259 -13.40 -30.67 -29.40
CA ASP A 259 -13.39 -31.50 -30.59
C ASP A 259 -14.59 -32.45 -30.61
N ILE A 260 -15.00 -32.80 -31.82
CA ILE A 260 -16.02 -33.82 -32.08
C ILE A 260 -15.44 -34.83 -33.06
N ASP A 261 -15.14 -36.02 -32.55
CA ASP A 261 -14.69 -37.15 -33.35
C ASP A 261 -15.88 -37.99 -33.80
N GLU A 262 -15.90 -38.39 -35.08
CA GLU A 262 -16.93 -39.26 -35.65
C GLU A 262 -16.38 -40.68 -35.82
N TYR A 263 -17.14 -41.68 -35.38
CA TYR A 263 -16.83 -43.09 -35.59
C TYR A 263 -18.09 -43.94 -35.82
N GLU A 264 -17.90 -45.16 -36.31
CA GLU A 264 -18.98 -46.12 -36.53
C GLU A 264 -18.95 -47.22 -35.46
N GLU A 265 -20.06 -47.42 -34.76
CA GLU A 265 -20.27 -48.48 -33.79
C GLU A 265 -21.07 -49.62 -34.45
N TYR A 266 -20.57 -50.86 -34.37
CA TYR A 266 -21.30 -52.03 -34.83
C TYR A 266 -22.52 -52.29 -33.94
N VAL A 267 -23.71 -52.42 -34.54
CA VAL A 267 -24.99 -52.59 -33.82
C VAL A 267 -25.72 -53.88 -34.19
N GLY A 268 -25.00 -54.87 -34.74
CA GLY A 268 -25.54 -56.19 -35.09
C GLY A 268 -25.74 -56.41 -36.59
N GLU A 269 -26.33 -57.54 -36.93
CA GLU A 269 -26.62 -57.94 -38.32
C GLU A 269 -28.10 -57.79 -38.67
N GLY A 270 -28.39 -57.39 -39.91
CA GLY A 270 -29.74 -57.37 -40.46
C GLY A 270 -30.27 -58.76 -40.82
N MET A 271 -31.55 -58.83 -41.19
CA MET A 271 -32.27 -60.06 -41.57
C MET A 271 -31.63 -60.87 -42.72
N PHE A 272 -30.61 -60.32 -43.39
CA PHE A 272 -29.87 -60.96 -44.49
C PHE A 272 -28.36 -61.07 -44.18
N GLY A 273 -27.95 -61.08 -42.91
CA GLY A 273 -26.55 -61.25 -42.49
C GLY A 273 -25.63 -60.07 -42.81
N ARG A 274 -26.19 -58.90 -43.18
CA ARG A 274 -25.40 -57.68 -43.41
C ARG A 274 -25.15 -56.96 -42.10
N SER A 275 -23.88 -56.69 -41.80
CA SER A 275 -23.47 -55.87 -40.66
C SER A 275 -24.12 -54.48 -40.72
N LYS A 276 -24.63 -54.00 -39.59
CA LYS A 276 -25.18 -52.67 -39.41
C LYS A 276 -24.26 -51.87 -38.48
N TYR A 277 -24.02 -50.63 -38.86
CA TYR A 277 -23.26 -49.69 -38.09
C TYR A 277 -24.10 -48.45 -37.78
N LYS A 278 -23.81 -47.81 -36.65
CA LYS A 278 -24.40 -46.53 -36.27
C LYS A 278 -23.29 -45.50 -36.09
N LYS A 279 -23.50 -44.32 -36.66
CA LYS A 279 -22.61 -43.18 -36.40
C LYS A 279 -22.71 -42.75 -34.95
N LYS A 280 -21.55 -42.53 -34.34
CA LYS A 280 -21.35 -42.01 -32.99
C LYS A 280 -20.43 -40.81 -33.06
N TYR A 281 -20.61 -39.91 -32.11
CA TYR A 281 -19.86 -38.67 -32.01
C TYR A 281 -19.29 -38.59 -30.60
N SER A 282 -17.98 -38.72 -30.46
CA SER A 282 -17.26 -38.55 -29.20
C SER A 282 -16.89 -37.07 -29.04
N VAL A 283 -17.10 -36.53 -27.85
CA VAL A 283 -16.71 -35.17 -27.50
C VAL A 283 -15.52 -35.19 -26.56
N SER A 284 -14.55 -34.32 -26.80
CA SER A 284 -13.50 -33.95 -25.87
C SER A 284 -13.40 -32.44 -25.73
N VAL A 285 -13.09 -31.97 -24.52
CA VAL A 285 -12.86 -30.55 -24.24
C VAL A 285 -11.48 -30.40 -23.59
N ASP A 286 -10.62 -29.56 -24.17
CA ASP A 286 -9.39 -29.11 -23.55
C ASP A 286 -9.71 -28.11 -22.44
N GLN A 287 -9.91 -28.67 -21.23
CA GLN A 287 -10.21 -27.85 -20.06
C GLN A 287 -9.03 -27.02 -19.60
N PHE A 288 -7.79 -27.44 -19.88
CA PHE A 288 -6.64 -26.65 -19.48
C PHE A 288 -6.54 -25.39 -20.33
N GLY A 289 -6.60 -25.54 -21.66
CA GLY A 289 -6.57 -24.41 -22.59
C GLY A 289 -7.71 -23.42 -22.34
N ILE A 290 -8.94 -23.91 -22.14
CA ILE A 290 -10.07 -23.00 -21.88
C ILE A 290 -9.95 -22.27 -20.55
N ILE A 291 -9.46 -22.92 -19.48
CA ILE A 291 -9.26 -22.28 -18.17
C ILE A 291 -8.22 -21.18 -18.30
N GLU A 292 -7.08 -21.47 -18.93
CA GLU A 292 -5.99 -20.51 -19.08
C GLU A 292 -6.42 -19.27 -19.86
N GLU A 293 -7.07 -19.47 -21.01
CA GLU A 293 -7.54 -18.36 -21.85
C GLU A 293 -8.64 -17.58 -21.15
N PHE A 294 -9.61 -18.26 -20.56
CA PHE A 294 -10.68 -17.61 -19.81
C PHE A 294 -10.14 -16.75 -18.66
N GLN A 295 -9.21 -17.26 -17.85
CA GLN A 295 -8.59 -16.49 -16.77
C GLN A 295 -7.86 -15.26 -17.31
N ARG A 296 -7.13 -15.39 -18.41
CA ARG A 296 -6.44 -14.27 -19.08
C ARG A 296 -7.45 -13.20 -19.51
N ASP A 297 -8.54 -13.60 -20.14
CA ASP A 297 -9.59 -12.69 -20.62
C ASP A 297 -10.30 -11.96 -19.47
N ILE A 298 -10.62 -12.66 -18.38
CA ILE A 298 -11.23 -12.03 -17.20
C ILE A 298 -10.29 -11.00 -16.56
N VAL A 299 -9.00 -11.33 -16.42
CA VAL A 299 -8.02 -10.41 -15.83
C VAL A 299 -7.83 -9.18 -16.74
N SER A 300 -7.78 -9.37 -18.06
CA SER A 300 -7.71 -8.28 -19.03
C SER A 300 -8.95 -7.39 -18.99
N ALA A 301 -10.14 -7.98 -18.94
CA ALA A 301 -11.40 -7.23 -18.83
C ALA A 301 -11.49 -6.43 -17.51
N ALA A 302 -11.01 -6.99 -16.40
CA ALA A 302 -10.94 -6.26 -15.13
C ALA A 302 -9.96 -5.07 -15.22
N TYR A 303 -8.84 -5.23 -15.93
CA TYR A 303 -7.91 -4.13 -16.18
C TYR A 303 -8.57 -2.99 -16.95
N TYR A 304 -9.32 -3.32 -18.00
CA TYR A 304 -10.07 -2.37 -18.80
C TYR A 304 -11.01 -1.52 -17.92
N VAL A 305 -11.73 -2.15 -16.99
CA VAL A 305 -12.59 -1.45 -16.03
C VAL A 305 -11.80 -0.43 -15.20
N VAL A 306 -10.59 -0.77 -14.73
CA VAL A 306 -9.76 0.14 -13.94
C VAL A 306 -9.27 1.33 -14.76
N LEU A 307 -8.87 1.10 -16.02
CA LEU A 307 -8.42 2.13 -16.94
C LEU A 307 -9.54 3.13 -17.28
N GLU A 308 -10.71 2.62 -17.70
CA GLU A 308 -11.85 3.45 -18.09
C GLU A 308 -12.42 4.26 -16.92
N ASN A 309 -12.26 3.77 -15.69
CA ASN A 309 -12.75 4.44 -14.50
C ASN A 309 -11.89 5.64 -14.06
N ASN A 310 -10.87 6.05 -14.84
CA ASN A 310 -9.95 7.14 -14.48
C ASN A 310 -9.34 6.98 -13.07
N PHE A 311 -9.22 5.74 -12.61
CA PHE A 311 -8.95 5.41 -11.22
C PHE A 311 -7.63 6.03 -10.74
N GLU A 312 -6.59 5.97 -11.58
CA GLU A 312 -5.29 6.58 -11.30
C GLU A 312 -5.35 8.08 -11.09
N ARG A 313 -6.11 8.79 -11.94
CA ARG A 313 -6.24 10.24 -11.86
C ARG A 313 -6.94 10.63 -10.57
N ASP A 314 -8.06 9.98 -10.27
CA ASP A 314 -8.87 10.29 -9.10
C ASP A 314 -8.09 9.97 -7.81
N PHE A 315 -7.30 8.89 -7.80
CA PHE A 315 -6.37 8.60 -6.71
C PHE A 315 -5.27 9.65 -6.55
N LYS A 316 -4.64 10.11 -7.63
CA LYS A 316 -3.63 11.17 -7.57
C LYS A 316 -4.21 12.47 -7.03
N ASN A 317 -5.39 12.87 -7.53
CA ASN A 317 -6.10 14.05 -7.03
C ASN A 317 -6.35 13.94 -5.52
N PHE A 318 -6.76 12.76 -5.06
CA PHE A 318 -6.98 12.50 -3.65
C PHE A 318 -5.71 12.67 -2.79
N ILE A 319 -4.57 12.15 -3.26
CA ILE A 319 -3.27 12.34 -2.60
C ILE A 319 -2.89 13.82 -2.55
N GLU A 320 -3.04 14.54 -3.67
CA GLU A 320 -2.71 15.95 -3.77
C GLU A 320 -3.57 16.83 -2.85
N ASP A 321 -4.86 16.52 -2.74
CA ASP A 321 -5.77 17.28 -1.88
C ASP A 321 -5.48 17.06 -0.39
N TYR A 322 -5.11 15.84 0.01
CA TYR A 322 -4.63 15.59 1.37
C TYR A 322 -3.32 16.33 1.66
N GLU A 323 -2.37 16.36 0.70
CA GLU A 323 -1.13 17.12 0.84
C GLU A 323 -1.40 18.63 0.98
N LYS A 324 -2.33 19.19 0.20
CA LYS A 324 -2.74 20.60 0.31
C LYS A 324 -3.28 20.89 1.71
N GLU A 325 -4.09 20.00 2.28
CA GLU A 325 -4.64 20.17 3.62
C GLU A 325 -3.55 20.12 4.70
N LEU A 326 -2.60 19.18 4.60
CA LEU A 326 -1.42 19.16 5.49
C LEU A 326 -0.65 20.48 5.42
N LYS A 327 -0.38 20.98 4.21
CA LYS A 327 0.32 22.26 3.99
C LYS A 327 -0.45 23.43 4.59
N ARG A 328 -1.78 23.46 4.44
CA ARG A 328 -2.65 24.49 5.03
C ARG A 328 -2.55 24.52 6.56
N GLN A 329 -2.40 23.37 7.22
CA GLN A 329 -2.20 23.31 8.67
C GLN A 329 -0.78 23.64 9.11
N LEU A 330 0.22 23.33 8.27
CA LEU A 330 1.62 23.65 8.53
C LEU A 330 1.92 25.14 8.40
N GLU A 331 1.32 25.82 7.43
CA GLU A 331 1.60 27.22 7.11
C GLU A 331 1.57 28.18 8.31
N PRO A 332 0.51 28.23 9.15
CA PRO A 332 0.51 29.11 10.32
C PRO A 332 1.57 28.73 11.37
N LYS A 333 1.86 27.43 11.51
CA LYS A 333 2.89 26.93 12.45
C LYS A 333 4.29 27.33 11.97
N ILE A 334 4.58 27.17 10.69
CA ILE A 334 5.83 27.61 10.05
C ILE A 334 6.02 29.12 10.21
N LYS A 335 4.96 29.90 10.01
CA LYS A 335 5.01 31.35 10.19
C LYS A 335 5.42 31.73 11.62
N GLU A 336 4.82 31.12 12.63
CA GLU A 336 5.19 31.35 14.02
C GLU A 336 6.65 30.95 14.30
N LEU A 337 7.13 29.81 13.77
CA LEU A 337 8.53 29.38 13.91
C LEU A 337 9.50 30.41 13.31
N LYS A 338 9.17 31.00 12.15
CA LYS A 338 9.97 32.05 11.51
C LYS A 338 10.01 33.33 12.32
N GLU A 339 8.88 33.74 12.89
CA GLU A 339 8.81 34.90 13.79
C GLU A 339 9.74 34.71 14.98
N VAL A 340 9.74 33.52 15.58
CA VAL A 340 10.69 33.19 16.65
C VAL A 340 12.13 33.21 16.14
N LEU A 341 12.42 32.56 15.01
CA LEU A 341 13.76 32.51 14.41
C LEU A 341 14.35 33.91 14.18
N ASN A 342 13.54 34.88 13.76
CA ASN A 342 13.99 36.26 13.54
C ASN A 342 14.38 36.98 14.83
N THR A 343 13.89 36.51 15.97
CA THR A 343 14.18 37.07 17.30
C THR A 343 15.26 36.29 18.07
N LEU A 344 15.74 35.17 17.52
CA LEU A 344 16.97 34.50 17.93
C LEU A 344 18.18 35.24 17.35
#